data_AF-A0A7W8BSC4-F1
#
_entry.id   AF-A0A7W8BSC4-F1
#
_cell.length_a   1.000
_cell.length_b   1.000
_cell.length_c   1.000
_cell.angle_alpha   90.00
_cell.angle_beta   90.00
_cell.angle_gamma   90.00
#
_symmetry.space_group_name_H-M   'P 1'
#
loop_
_entity.id
_entity.type
_entity.pdbx_description
1 polymer ?
#
loop_
_entity_poly.entity_id
_entity_poly.type
_entity_poly.pdbx_seq_one_letter_code
_entity_poly.pdbx_strand_id
1 'polypeptide(L)'
;MTGAGLGAAAITLGPVLLWYDRDYLGLTLHELHAANHQLVHFLQHDRITMAGTMVAIGALYTGLAVGGIRRGRPWAREAYLLSGAIGFPTLFYFLVTGFVEPLHTATAVVLFPMFVAAVRRTPHSPRWRVAPEGPERERRRALVGQLLLIVTGAGLFVGGAVISVVGLTGVFVPTDLAFLGTGTGTLEAVSPRLVPFIAHDRAGFGGALMSAAVAISLLSAWGWRRGESWVFWTLAAAAAAGFLPAVVVHGAIHYTDFVHLAPVHFGIATTTTGLLLARPYLCAEGPAGPPARPAHPAR
;
A
#
# COMPACT_ATOMS: atom_id res chain seq x y z
N MET A 1 -3.55 8.07 -6.56
CA MET A 1 -3.57 7.12 -5.42
C MET A 1 -3.85 7.81 -4.10
N THR A 2 -3.02 8.72 -3.58
CA THR A 2 -3.29 9.39 -2.28
C THR A 2 -4.69 9.99 -2.17
N GLY A 3 -5.12 10.81 -3.13
CA GLY A 3 -6.46 11.40 -3.11
C GLY A 3 -7.59 10.36 -3.15
N ALA A 4 -7.42 9.28 -3.90
CA ALA A 4 -8.39 8.19 -3.95
C ALA A 4 -8.45 7.42 -2.62
N GLY A 5 -7.30 7.15 -1.99
CA GLY A 5 -7.26 6.53 -0.66
C GLY A 5 -7.89 7.41 0.43
N LEU A 6 -7.64 8.72 0.40
CA LEU A 6 -8.31 9.67 1.32
C LEU A 6 -9.82 9.73 1.07
N GLY A 7 -10.26 9.69 -0.19
CA GLY A 7 -11.67 9.60 -0.55
C GLY A 7 -12.32 8.32 -0.02
N ALA A 8 -11.68 7.16 -0.21
CA ALA A 8 -12.13 5.89 0.31
C ALA A 8 -12.23 5.89 1.85
N ALA A 9 -11.23 6.47 2.54
CA ALA A 9 -11.28 6.66 3.99
C ALA A 9 -12.47 7.55 4.42
N ALA A 10 -12.70 8.67 3.73
CA ALA A 10 -13.82 9.56 4.02
C ALA A 10 -15.18 8.89 3.80
N ILE A 11 -15.33 8.07 2.74
CA ILE A 11 -16.53 7.28 2.50
C ILE A 11 -16.74 6.25 3.62
N THR A 12 -15.68 5.58 4.04
CA THR A 12 -15.70 4.55 5.08
C THR A 12 -16.05 5.11 6.47
N LEU A 13 -15.53 6.30 6.80
CA LEU A 13 -15.81 7.01 8.05
C LEU A 13 -17.16 7.75 8.01
N GLY A 14 -17.68 8.05 6.82
CA GLY A 14 -18.94 8.74 6.60
C GLY A 14 -20.08 7.77 6.26
N PRO A 15 -20.60 7.79 5.01
CA PRO A 15 -21.81 7.06 4.64
C PRO A 15 -21.68 5.53 4.67
N VAL A 16 -20.46 4.98 4.68
CA VAL A 16 -20.08 3.56 4.54
C VAL A 16 -20.47 2.96 3.20
N LEU A 17 -21.70 3.18 2.75
CA LEU A 17 -22.26 2.75 1.47
C LEU A 17 -22.61 3.96 0.60
N LEU A 18 -22.08 3.96 -0.61
CA LEU A 18 -22.52 4.88 -1.66
C LEU A 18 -23.83 4.41 -2.31
N TRP A 19 -24.38 5.23 -3.21
CA TRP A 19 -25.67 4.94 -3.84
C TRP A 19 -25.62 3.63 -4.62
N TYR A 20 -24.56 3.39 -5.38
CA TYR A 20 -24.38 2.16 -6.16
C TYR A 20 -24.13 0.93 -5.27
N ASP A 21 -23.58 1.10 -4.07
CA ASP A 21 -23.43 0.00 -3.11
C ASP A 21 -24.82 -0.48 -2.65
N ARG A 22 -25.72 0.47 -2.37
CA ARG A 22 -27.10 0.18 -1.95
C ARG A 22 -27.92 -0.43 -3.09
N ASP A 23 -27.79 0.12 -4.30
CA ASP A 23 -28.47 -0.40 -5.49
C ASP A 23 -28.00 -1.83 -5.82
N TYR A 24 -26.70 -2.10 -5.62
CA TYR A 24 -26.17 -3.44 -5.78
C TYR A 24 -26.71 -4.36 -4.68
N LEU A 25 -26.59 -4.01 -3.41
CA LEU A 25 -26.98 -4.88 -2.30
C LEU A 25 -28.50 -5.08 -2.20
N GLY A 26 -29.30 -4.12 -2.68
CA GLY A 26 -30.73 -4.04 -2.41
C GLY A 26 -31.06 -3.74 -0.95
N LEU A 27 -30.09 -3.23 -0.19
CA LEU A 27 -30.18 -3.00 1.25
C LEU A 27 -29.63 -1.63 1.62
N THR A 28 -30.23 -1.02 2.62
CA THR A 28 -29.73 0.17 3.30
C THR A 28 -28.70 -0.20 4.36
N LEU A 29 -27.92 0.80 4.82
CA LEU A 29 -26.99 0.62 5.92
C LEU A 29 -27.69 0.16 7.22
N HIS A 30 -28.90 0.68 7.46
CA HIS A 30 -29.70 0.31 8.63
C HIS A 30 -30.12 -1.16 8.59
N GLU A 31 -30.54 -1.64 7.42
CA GLU A 31 -30.91 -3.05 7.22
C GLU A 31 -29.71 -4.00 7.35
N LEU A 32 -28.53 -3.62 6.84
CA LEU A 32 -27.30 -4.39 7.07
C LEU A 32 -26.94 -4.47 8.55
N HIS A 33 -27.05 -3.34 9.25
CA HIS A 33 -26.75 -3.27 10.69
C HIS A 33 -27.76 -4.07 11.52
N ALA A 34 -29.04 -4.06 11.14
CA ALA A 34 -30.07 -4.89 11.77
C ALA A 34 -29.87 -6.39 11.50
N ALA A 35 -29.38 -6.75 10.30
CA ALA A 35 -29.06 -8.13 9.95
C ALA A 35 -27.85 -8.65 10.76
N ASN A 36 -26.82 -7.83 10.91
CA ASN A 36 -25.69 -8.12 11.79
C ASN A 36 -24.98 -6.81 12.19
N HIS A 37 -25.00 -6.48 13.48
CA HIS A 37 -24.39 -5.26 14.01
C HIS A 37 -22.89 -5.15 13.69
N GLN A 38 -22.17 -6.28 13.64
CA GLN A 38 -20.73 -6.32 13.36
C GLN A 38 -20.41 -6.21 11.87
N LEU A 39 -21.38 -6.44 10.97
CA LEU A 39 -21.13 -6.44 9.53
C LEU A 39 -20.70 -5.06 9.01
N VAL A 40 -21.30 -3.99 9.52
CA VAL A 40 -20.91 -2.62 9.16
C VAL A 40 -19.48 -2.34 9.59
N HIS A 41 -19.12 -2.71 10.82
CA HIS A 41 -17.75 -2.55 11.34
C HIS A 41 -16.75 -3.40 10.55
N PHE A 42 -17.15 -4.61 10.14
CA PHE A 42 -16.37 -5.46 9.27
C PHE A 42 -16.15 -4.81 7.90
N LEU A 43 -17.16 -4.25 7.26
CA LEU A 43 -16.94 -3.51 6.00
C LEU A 43 -16.00 -2.31 6.20
N GLN A 44 -16.14 -1.61 7.33
CA GLN A 44 -15.28 -0.47 7.65
C GLN A 44 -13.81 -0.87 7.82
N HIS A 45 -13.52 -2.00 8.47
CA HIS A 45 -12.13 -2.43 8.69
C HIS A 45 -11.43 -2.79 7.37
N ASP A 46 -12.10 -3.50 6.47
CA ASP A 46 -11.55 -3.85 5.16
C ASP A 46 -11.28 -2.58 4.34
N ARG A 47 -12.27 -1.67 4.26
CA ARG A 47 -12.18 -0.46 3.44
C ARG A 47 -11.17 0.56 3.96
N ILE A 48 -11.04 0.75 5.27
CA ILE A 48 -10.04 1.69 5.81
C ILE A 48 -8.61 1.13 5.71
N THR A 49 -8.45 -0.19 5.82
CA THR A 49 -7.16 -0.87 5.61
C THR A 49 -6.74 -0.76 4.14
N MET A 50 -7.69 -0.95 3.22
CA MET A 50 -7.49 -0.73 1.79
C MET A 50 -7.17 0.75 1.48
N ALA A 51 -7.90 1.69 2.07
CA ALA A 51 -7.64 3.12 1.94
C ALA A 51 -6.23 3.51 2.40
N GLY A 52 -5.78 3.00 3.56
CA GLY A 52 -4.42 3.18 4.06
C GLY A 52 -3.37 2.64 3.06
N THR A 53 -3.62 1.46 2.49
CA THR A 53 -2.77 0.88 1.44
C THR A 53 -2.72 1.75 0.19
N MET A 54 -3.84 2.32 -0.26
CA MET A 54 -3.86 3.25 -1.40
C MET A 54 -3.07 4.54 -1.12
N VAL A 55 -3.14 5.08 0.10
CA VAL A 55 -2.32 6.23 0.51
C VAL A 55 -0.84 5.84 0.54
N ALA A 56 -0.50 4.63 1.01
CA ALA A 56 0.86 4.11 0.98
C ALA A 56 1.41 3.98 -0.44
N ILE A 57 0.65 3.45 -1.40
CA ILE A 57 1.02 3.44 -2.84
C ILE A 57 1.24 4.87 -3.34
N GLY A 58 0.38 5.81 -2.94
CA GLY A 58 0.55 7.22 -3.26
C GLY A 58 1.88 7.79 -2.76
N ALA A 59 2.25 7.51 -1.51
CA ALA A 59 3.54 7.91 -0.94
C ALA A 59 4.71 7.27 -1.70
N LEU A 60 4.64 5.96 -1.98
CA LEU A 60 5.65 5.22 -2.75
C LEU A 60 5.86 5.82 -4.14
N TYR A 61 4.77 6.09 -4.86
CA TYR A 61 4.81 6.63 -6.22
C TYR A 61 5.30 8.08 -6.26
N THR A 62 4.90 8.90 -5.29
CA THR A 62 5.47 10.26 -5.14
C THR A 62 6.97 10.21 -4.86
N GLY A 63 7.41 9.30 -3.97
CA GLY A 63 8.81 9.08 -3.67
C GLY A 63 9.62 8.63 -4.89
N LEU A 64 9.15 7.60 -5.61
CA LEU A 64 9.77 7.13 -6.85
C LEU A 64 9.80 8.22 -7.93
N ALA A 65 8.74 9.02 -8.05
CA ALA A 65 8.70 10.11 -9.02
C ALA A 65 9.71 11.22 -8.68
N VAL A 66 9.71 11.72 -7.44
CA VAL A 66 10.51 12.88 -7.02
C VAL A 66 11.98 12.50 -6.77
N GLY A 67 12.22 11.40 -6.07
CA GLY A 67 13.55 10.93 -5.69
C GLY A 67 14.25 10.06 -6.74
N GLY A 68 13.49 9.42 -7.63
CA GLY A 68 14.01 8.50 -8.63
C GLY A 68 13.90 9.02 -10.07
N ILE A 69 12.68 9.00 -10.62
CA ILE A 69 12.40 9.25 -12.04
C ILE A 69 12.85 10.65 -12.46
N ARG A 70 12.49 11.70 -11.69
CA ARG A 70 12.90 13.09 -11.97
C ARG A 70 14.40 13.32 -11.83
N ARG A 71 15.11 12.46 -11.09
CA ARG A 71 16.57 12.51 -10.94
C ARG A 71 17.32 11.69 -12.00
N GLY A 72 16.61 11.05 -12.94
CA GLY A 72 17.21 10.23 -13.98
C GLY A 72 17.73 8.88 -13.47
N ARG A 73 17.03 8.26 -12.50
CA ARG A 73 17.31 6.88 -12.06
C ARG A 73 16.44 5.89 -12.86
N PRO A 74 17.00 5.08 -13.77
CA PRO A 74 16.20 4.18 -14.61
C PRO A 74 15.40 3.15 -13.81
N TRP A 75 15.99 2.59 -12.75
CA TRP A 75 15.34 1.58 -11.91
C TRP A 75 14.07 2.09 -11.22
N ALA A 76 13.96 3.41 -10.94
CA ALA A 76 12.79 3.94 -10.26
C ALA A 76 11.54 3.90 -11.15
N ARG A 77 11.75 4.06 -12.46
CA ARG A 77 10.71 3.85 -13.47
C ARG A 77 10.33 2.38 -13.57
N GLU A 78 11.29 1.47 -13.53
CA GLU A 78 11.02 0.02 -13.52
C GLU A 78 10.24 -0.41 -12.28
N ALA A 79 10.60 0.09 -11.10
CA ALA A 79 9.87 -0.19 -9.86
C ALA A 79 8.42 0.31 -9.93
N TYR A 80 8.23 1.52 -10.47
CA TYR A 80 6.90 2.08 -10.73
C TYR A 80 6.10 1.23 -11.73
N LEU A 81 6.72 0.82 -12.85
CA LEU A 81 6.12 -0.02 -13.87
C LEU A 81 5.69 -1.39 -13.30
N LEU A 82 6.58 -2.11 -12.62
CA LEU A 82 6.29 -3.44 -12.08
C LEU A 82 5.21 -3.39 -11.01
N SER A 83 5.24 -2.40 -10.12
CA SER A 83 4.19 -2.20 -9.13
C SER A 83 2.83 -1.92 -9.79
N GLY A 84 2.79 -1.07 -10.82
CA GLY A 84 1.56 -0.78 -11.55
C GLY A 84 1.07 -1.94 -12.44
N ALA A 85 1.98 -2.71 -13.03
CA ALA A 85 1.66 -3.90 -13.82
C ALA A 85 1.00 -5.00 -13.00
N ILE A 86 1.16 -4.99 -11.68
CA ILE A 86 0.42 -5.85 -10.75
C ILE A 86 -0.89 -5.20 -10.33
N GLY A 87 -0.87 -3.91 -9.98
CA GLY A 87 -2.05 -3.22 -9.45
C GLY A 87 -3.16 -2.94 -10.46
N PHE A 88 -2.84 -2.60 -11.72
CA PHE A 88 -3.89 -2.30 -12.71
C PHE A 88 -4.71 -3.53 -13.12
N PRO A 89 -4.10 -4.70 -13.39
CA PRO A 89 -4.87 -5.91 -13.72
C PRO A 89 -5.79 -6.40 -12.62
N THR A 90 -5.59 -6.01 -11.35
CA THR A 90 -6.49 -6.44 -10.26
C THR A 90 -7.89 -5.82 -10.39
N LEU A 91 -8.08 -4.81 -11.25
CA LEU A 91 -9.42 -4.35 -11.66
C LEU A 91 -10.26 -5.49 -12.26
N PHE A 92 -9.64 -6.48 -12.90
CA PHE A 92 -10.33 -7.63 -13.47
C PHE A 92 -10.87 -8.60 -12.40
N TYR A 93 -10.44 -8.49 -11.13
CA TYR A 93 -11.05 -9.25 -10.04
C TYR A 93 -12.54 -8.93 -9.90
N PHE A 94 -12.94 -7.71 -10.21
CA PHE A 94 -14.33 -7.28 -10.13
C PHE A 94 -15.25 -7.95 -11.15
N LEU A 95 -14.68 -8.47 -12.25
CA LEU A 95 -15.43 -9.30 -13.21
C LEU A 95 -15.75 -10.67 -12.62
N VAL A 96 -14.87 -11.21 -11.77
CA VAL A 96 -15.06 -12.51 -11.12
C VAL A 96 -16.09 -12.39 -9.99
N THR A 97 -16.04 -11.30 -9.22
CA THR A 97 -17.02 -11.08 -8.14
C THR A 97 -18.40 -10.65 -8.66
N GLY A 98 -18.50 -10.19 -9.91
CA GLY A 98 -19.76 -9.69 -10.47
C GLY A 98 -20.19 -8.32 -9.90
N PHE A 99 -19.28 -7.61 -9.21
CA PHE A 99 -19.49 -6.25 -8.72
C PHE A 99 -18.38 -5.33 -9.25
N VAL A 100 -18.66 -4.68 -10.38
CA VAL A 100 -17.77 -3.66 -10.96
C VAL A 100 -18.01 -2.34 -10.25
N GLU A 101 -17.18 -2.07 -9.25
CA GLU A 101 -17.33 -0.90 -8.40
C GLU A 101 -17.00 0.39 -9.21
N PRO A 102 -17.93 1.37 -9.30
CA PRO A 102 -17.78 2.53 -10.17
C PRO A 102 -16.62 3.47 -9.83
N LEU A 103 -16.33 3.72 -8.55
CA LEU A 103 -15.34 4.72 -8.12
C LEU A 103 -13.90 4.23 -8.32
N HIS A 104 -13.62 2.96 -8.05
CA HIS A 104 -12.39 2.25 -8.35
C HIS A 104 -12.18 2.18 -9.85
N THR A 105 -13.23 1.85 -10.62
CA THR A 105 -13.16 1.85 -12.08
C THR A 105 -12.81 3.23 -12.61
N ALA A 106 -13.49 4.28 -12.15
CA ALA A 106 -13.19 5.65 -12.52
C ALA A 106 -11.76 6.05 -12.14
N THR A 107 -11.32 5.69 -10.92
CA THR A 107 -9.95 5.94 -10.45
C THR A 107 -8.92 5.24 -11.34
N ALA A 108 -9.14 3.98 -11.69
CA ALA A 108 -8.24 3.23 -12.57
C ALA A 108 -8.20 3.85 -13.98
N VAL A 109 -9.34 4.22 -14.55
CA VAL A 109 -9.45 4.87 -15.87
C VAL A 109 -8.71 6.21 -15.90
N VAL A 110 -8.78 7.01 -14.83
CA VAL A 110 -8.06 8.29 -14.73
C VAL A 110 -6.56 8.09 -14.53
N LEU A 111 -6.16 7.14 -13.67
CA LEU A 111 -4.75 6.95 -13.30
C LEU A 111 -3.96 6.15 -14.34
N PHE A 112 -4.59 5.24 -15.09
CA PHE A 112 -3.93 4.41 -16.09
C PHE A 112 -3.20 5.22 -17.19
N PRO A 113 -3.81 6.22 -17.85
CA PRO A 113 -3.09 7.02 -18.84
C PRO A 113 -1.94 7.82 -18.23
N MET A 114 -2.09 8.29 -16.97
CA MET A 114 -0.99 8.95 -16.25
C MET A 114 0.17 7.99 -15.98
N PHE A 115 -0.14 6.75 -15.59
CA PHE A 115 0.83 5.68 -15.41
C PHE A 115 1.57 5.36 -16.71
N VAL A 116 0.84 5.16 -17.80
CA VAL A 116 1.43 4.90 -19.12
C VAL A 116 2.31 6.07 -19.55
N ALA A 117 1.88 7.32 -19.35
CA ALA A 117 2.69 8.49 -19.68
C ALA A 117 3.97 8.56 -18.83
N ALA A 118 3.90 8.27 -17.53
CA ALA A 118 5.07 8.25 -16.65
C ALA A 118 6.09 7.17 -17.06
N VAL A 119 5.60 5.99 -17.48
CA VAL A 119 6.45 4.91 -17.98
C VAL A 119 6.98 5.21 -19.39
N ARG A 120 6.23 5.85 -20.29
CA ARG A 120 6.72 6.08 -21.67
C ARG A 120 7.72 7.23 -21.80
N ARG A 121 7.75 8.16 -20.84
CA ARG A 121 8.66 9.32 -20.90
C ARG A 121 10.12 8.90 -20.89
N THR A 122 10.91 9.59 -21.72
CA THR A 122 12.37 9.44 -21.75
C THR A 122 12.97 9.79 -20.39
N PRO A 123 13.94 9.00 -19.88
CA PRO A 123 14.61 9.32 -18.63
C PRO A 123 15.25 10.70 -18.68
N HIS A 124 15.13 11.46 -17.58
CA HIS A 124 15.88 12.71 -17.43
C HIS A 124 17.38 12.40 -17.37
N SER A 125 18.21 13.35 -17.79
CA SER A 125 19.67 13.26 -17.60
C SER A 125 19.98 12.97 -16.12
N PRO A 126 20.93 12.06 -15.82
CA PRO A 126 21.29 11.72 -14.45
C PRO A 126 21.66 12.96 -13.63
N ARG A 127 20.94 13.20 -12.53
CA ARG A 127 21.18 14.31 -11.58
C ARG A 127 21.54 13.81 -10.18
N TRP A 128 22.07 12.60 -10.08
CA TRP A 128 22.48 11.97 -8.83
C TRP A 128 23.99 11.83 -8.77
N ARG A 129 24.53 11.82 -7.55
CA ARG A 129 25.94 11.54 -7.27
C ARG A 129 26.02 10.33 -6.35
N VAL A 130 27.05 9.50 -6.54
CA VAL A 130 27.29 8.37 -5.65
C VAL A 130 28.10 8.89 -4.47
N ALA A 131 27.52 8.83 -3.27
CA ALA A 131 28.26 9.08 -2.05
C ALA A 131 29.13 7.85 -1.72
N PRO A 132 30.32 8.04 -1.12
CA PRO A 132 31.08 6.94 -0.54
C PRO A 132 30.25 6.18 0.50
N GLU A 133 30.48 4.88 0.65
CA GLU A 133 29.71 4.01 1.56
C GLU A 133 29.80 4.40 3.05
N GLY A 134 30.84 5.17 3.41
CA GLY A 134 31.07 5.61 4.79
C GLY A 134 31.52 4.46 5.72
N PRO A 135 31.32 4.61 7.04
CA PRO A 135 31.80 3.63 8.02
C PRO A 135 31.16 2.24 7.87
N GLU A 136 31.99 1.18 7.93
CA GLU A 136 31.56 -0.21 7.73
C GLU A 136 30.44 -0.65 8.69
N ARG A 137 30.49 -0.19 9.95
CA ARG A 137 29.47 -0.51 10.95
C ARG A 137 28.09 0.06 10.58
N GLU A 138 28.04 1.27 10.03
CA GLU A 138 26.79 1.87 9.54
C GLU A 138 26.27 1.12 8.32
N ARG A 139 27.16 0.80 7.38
CA ARG A 139 26.83 0.03 6.18
C ARG A 139 26.22 -1.33 6.54
N ARG A 140 26.84 -2.09 7.43
CA ARG A 140 26.34 -3.42 7.87
C ARG A 140 24.95 -3.34 8.50
N ARG A 141 24.72 -2.36 9.38
CA ARG A 141 23.39 -2.12 9.97
C ARG A 141 22.36 -1.77 8.90
N ALA A 142 22.74 -0.92 7.96
CA ALA A 142 21.86 -0.54 6.86
C ALA A 142 21.51 -1.73 5.97
N LEU A 143 22.44 -2.66 5.71
CA LEU A 143 22.18 -3.88 4.95
C LEU A 143 21.21 -4.84 5.68
N VAL A 144 21.33 -4.95 7.01
CA VAL A 144 20.31 -5.67 7.80
C VAL A 144 18.96 -4.99 7.67
N GLY A 145 18.91 -3.66 7.77
CA GLY A 145 17.68 -2.90 7.57
C GLY A 145 17.09 -3.08 6.17
N GLN A 146 17.93 -3.15 5.14
CA GLN A 146 17.54 -3.42 3.76
C GLN A 146 16.86 -4.78 3.65
N LEU A 147 17.49 -5.82 4.20
CA LEU A 147 16.96 -7.17 4.17
C LEU A 147 15.60 -7.24 4.88
N LEU A 148 15.45 -6.59 6.03
CA LEU A 148 14.18 -6.54 6.76
C LEU A 148 13.06 -5.90 5.93
N LEU A 149 13.34 -4.82 5.18
CA LEU A 149 12.32 -4.20 4.34
C LEU A 149 12.01 -4.99 3.08
N ILE A 150 12.98 -5.69 2.49
CA ILE A 150 12.75 -6.63 1.38
C ILE A 150 11.88 -7.80 1.86
N VAL A 151 12.22 -8.40 3.00
CA VAL A 151 11.43 -9.49 3.61
C VAL A 151 10.01 -9.01 3.94
N THR A 152 9.87 -7.79 4.46
CA THR A 152 8.55 -7.21 4.73
C THR A 152 7.76 -7.04 3.44
N GLY A 153 8.36 -6.47 2.39
CA GLY A 153 7.72 -6.36 1.07
C GLY A 153 7.30 -7.72 0.52
N ALA A 154 8.16 -8.74 0.59
CA ALA A 154 7.81 -10.10 0.18
C ALA A 154 6.65 -10.69 1.01
N GLY A 155 6.66 -10.49 2.34
CA GLY A 155 5.56 -10.91 3.22
C GLY A 155 4.24 -10.23 2.90
N LEU A 156 4.25 -8.92 2.63
CA LEU A 156 3.06 -8.17 2.19
C LEU A 156 2.57 -8.66 0.83
N PHE A 157 3.48 -9.03 -0.08
CA PHE A 157 3.09 -9.60 -1.38
C PHE A 157 2.37 -10.94 -1.21
N VAL A 158 2.92 -11.83 -0.39
CA VAL A 158 2.29 -13.13 -0.07
C VAL A 158 0.94 -12.91 0.62
N GLY A 159 0.85 -12.01 1.61
CA GLY A 159 -0.40 -11.67 2.27
C GLY A 159 -1.45 -11.10 1.30
N GLY A 160 -1.03 -10.22 0.40
CA GLY A 160 -1.88 -9.66 -0.66
C GLY A 160 -2.38 -10.73 -1.64
N ALA A 161 -1.54 -11.68 -2.01
CA ALA A 161 -1.93 -12.82 -2.84
C ALA A 161 -2.93 -13.73 -2.11
N VAL A 162 -2.68 -14.05 -0.84
CA VAL A 162 -3.58 -14.86 -0.01
C VAL A 162 -4.94 -14.21 0.12
N ILE A 163 -5.02 -12.93 0.49
CA ILE A 163 -6.32 -12.25 0.64
C ILE A 163 -7.04 -12.06 -0.71
N SER A 164 -6.29 -11.92 -1.81
CA SER A 164 -6.88 -11.93 -3.16
C SER A 164 -7.50 -13.29 -3.48
N VAL A 165 -6.81 -14.39 -3.21
CA VAL A 165 -7.33 -15.75 -3.43
C VAL A 165 -8.53 -16.02 -2.55
N VAL A 166 -8.48 -15.65 -1.27
CA VAL A 166 -9.63 -15.75 -0.34
C VAL A 166 -10.80 -14.96 -0.89
N GLY A 167 -10.60 -13.69 -1.29
CA GLY A 167 -11.63 -12.84 -1.88
C GLY A 167 -12.25 -13.42 -3.15
N LEU A 168 -11.50 -14.21 -3.93
CA LEU A 168 -12.00 -14.85 -5.16
C LEU A 168 -12.57 -16.25 -4.95
N THR A 169 -12.51 -16.80 -3.73
CA THR A 169 -12.95 -18.17 -3.42
C THR A 169 -13.90 -18.23 -2.22
N GLY A 170 -13.37 -18.42 -1.01
CA GLY A 170 -14.16 -18.61 0.22
C GLY A 170 -14.63 -17.34 0.92
N VAL A 171 -14.10 -16.17 0.52
CA VAL A 171 -14.37 -14.80 0.99
C VAL A 171 -14.02 -14.53 2.47
N PHE A 172 -14.40 -15.44 3.37
CA PHE A 172 -14.18 -15.35 4.80
C PHE A 172 -13.13 -16.36 5.26
N VAL A 173 -12.27 -15.92 6.19
CA VAL A 173 -11.42 -16.78 7.00
C VAL A 173 -12.12 -17.07 8.34
N PRO A 174 -11.73 -18.12 9.09
CA PRO A 174 -12.39 -18.49 10.34
C PRO A 174 -12.50 -17.36 11.37
N THR A 175 -11.49 -16.49 11.46
CA THR A 175 -11.50 -15.34 12.38
C THR A 175 -12.56 -14.30 12.01
N ASP A 176 -12.91 -14.19 10.72
CA ASP A 176 -13.96 -13.25 10.27
C ASP A 176 -15.33 -13.70 10.74
N LEU A 177 -15.62 -14.99 10.56
CA LEU A 177 -16.88 -15.59 10.99
C LEU A 177 -17.01 -15.56 12.52
N ALA A 178 -15.90 -15.76 13.24
CA ALA A 178 -15.86 -15.58 14.69
C ALA A 178 -16.16 -14.13 15.11
N PHE A 179 -15.57 -13.13 14.43
CA PHE A 179 -15.87 -11.71 14.68
C PHE A 179 -17.32 -11.35 14.36
N LEU A 180 -17.85 -11.86 13.25
CA LEU A 180 -19.23 -11.63 12.84
C LEU A 180 -20.25 -12.41 13.68
N GLY A 181 -19.81 -13.42 14.45
CA GLY A 181 -20.68 -14.27 15.26
C GLY A 181 -21.68 -15.08 14.42
N THR A 182 -21.35 -15.38 13.16
CA THR A 182 -22.28 -16.02 12.21
C THR A 182 -21.52 -16.84 11.16
N GLY A 183 -22.26 -17.64 10.37
CA GLY A 183 -21.71 -18.43 9.27
C GLY A 183 -21.95 -17.80 7.90
N THR A 184 -21.18 -18.22 6.89
CA THR A 184 -21.30 -17.73 5.51
C THR A 184 -22.70 -17.91 4.94
N GLY A 185 -23.32 -19.08 5.13
CA GLY A 185 -24.68 -19.35 4.64
C GLY A 185 -25.76 -18.45 5.25
N THR A 186 -25.57 -17.99 6.50
CA THR A 186 -26.47 -17.02 7.13
C THR A 186 -26.32 -15.63 6.50
N LEU A 187 -25.09 -15.23 6.13
CA LEU A 187 -24.84 -13.97 5.43
C LEU A 187 -25.39 -14.00 4.00
N GLU A 188 -25.29 -15.14 3.30
CA GLU A 188 -25.88 -15.32 1.96
C GLU A 188 -27.41 -15.23 2.00
N ALA A 189 -28.04 -15.67 3.09
CA ALA A 189 -29.48 -15.55 3.29
C ALA A 189 -29.94 -14.10 3.53
N VAL A 190 -29.07 -13.20 3.98
CA VAL A 190 -29.37 -11.75 4.11
C VAL A 190 -29.52 -11.11 2.73
N SER A 191 -28.58 -11.38 1.83
CA SER A 191 -28.67 -11.01 0.43
C SER A 191 -27.71 -11.87 -0.40
N PRO A 192 -28.14 -12.40 -1.56
CA PRO A 192 -27.26 -13.17 -2.44
C PRO A 192 -26.10 -12.33 -3.01
N ARG A 193 -26.17 -11.00 -2.87
CA ARG A 193 -25.14 -10.05 -3.34
C ARG A 193 -24.19 -9.59 -2.24
N LEU A 194 -24.44 -9.92 -0.97
CA LEU A 194 -23.59 -9.49 0.14
C LEU A 194 -22.20 -10.13 0.11
N VAL A 195 -22.13 -11.45 -0.11
CA VAL A 195 -20.85 -12.16 -0.18
C VAL A 195 -20.01 -11.70 -1.38
N PRO A 196 -20.56 -11.59 -2.61
CA PRO A 196 -19.88 -10.95 -3.74
C PRO A 196 -19.39 -9.53 -3.49
N PHE A 197 -20.16 -8.74 -2.72
CA PHE A 197 -19.76 -7.39 -2.33
C PHE A 197 -18.55 -7.42 -1.40
N ILE A 198 -18.51 -8.27 -0.38
CA ILE A 198 -17.34 -8.40 0.50
C ILE A 198 -16.13 -8.97 -0.24
N ALA A 199 -16.37 -9.94 -1.13
CA ALA A 199 -15.36 -10.53 -2.02
C ALA A 199 -14.61 -9.46 -2.82
N HIS A 200 -15.32 -8.47 -3.36
CA HIS A 200 -14.71 -7.39 -4.13
C HIS A 200 -13.76 -6.52 -3.29
N ASP A 201 -14.17 -6.17 -2.07
CA ASP A 201 -13.40 -5.30 -1.16
C ASP A 201 -12.06 -6.00 -0.82
N ARG A 202 -12.12 -7.31 -0.54
CA ARG A 202 -10.95 -8.14 -0.21
C ARG A 202 -10.02 -8.41 -1.37
N ALA A 203 -10.58 -8.77 -2.53
CA ALA A 203 -9.79 -8.98 -3.73
C ALA A 203 -9.10 -7.67 -4.17
N GLY A 204 -9.83 -6.55 -4.13
CA GLY A 204 -9.30 -5.21 -4.39
C GLY A 204 -8.20 -4.81 -3.42
N PHE A 205 -8.41 -5.03 -2.12
CA PHE A 205 -7.39 -4.83 -1.09
C PHE A 205 -6.13 -5.65 -1.36
N GLY A 206 -6.27 -6.95 -1.63
CA GLY A 206 -5.13 -7.82 -1.93
C GLY A 206 -4.32 -7.38 -3.14
N GLY A 207 -5.00 -6.96 -4.21
CA GLY A 207 -4.36 -6.37 -5.39
C GLY A 207 -3.55 -5.11 -5.07
N ALA A 208 -4.14 -4.19 -4.32
CA ALA A 208 -3.45 -2.98 -3.86
C ALA A 208 -2.24 -3.32 -2.97
N LEU A 209 -2.38 -4.30 -2.06
CA LEU A 209 -1.31 -4.71 -1.17
C LEU A 209 -0.14 -5.33 -1.93
N MET A 210 -0.41 -6.20 -2.91
CA MET A 210 0.63 -6.75 -3.80
C MET A 210 1.35 -5.66 -4.59
N SER A 211 0.61 -4.67 -5.11
CA SER A 211 1.20 -3.53 -5.82
C SER A 211 2.14 -2.72 -4.91
N ALA A 212 1.70 -2.38 -3.70
CA ALA A 212 2.51 -1.67 -2.71
C ALA A 212 3.75 -2.48 -2.32
N ALA A 213 3.58 -3.78 -2.10
CA ALA A 213 4.62 -4.71 -1.71
C ALA A 213 5.77 -4.79 -2.73
N VAL A 214 5.46 -4.81 -4.03
CA VAL A 214 6.47 -4.76 -5.09
C VAL A 214 7.21 -3.44 -5.09
N ALA A 215 6.51 -2.30 -4.96
CA ALA A 215 7.16 -1.00 -4.87
C ALA A 215 8.09 -0.91 -3.63
N ILE A 216 7.67 -1.40 -2.46
CA ILE A 216 8.49 -1.46 -1.23
C ILE A 216 9.73 -2.32 -1.44
N SER A 217 9.55 -3.53 -2.01
CA SER A 217 10.64 -4.49 -2.23
C SER A 217 11.69 -3.93 -3.19
N LEU A 218 11.25 -3.37 -4.32
CA LEU A 218 12.15 -2.85 -5.35
C LEU A 218 12.82 -1.53 -4.93
N LEU A 219 12.09 -0.66 -4.24
CA LEU A 219 12.67 0.55 -3.65
C LEU A 219 13.74 0.20 -2.61
N SER A 220 13.50 -0.82 -1.78
CA SER A 220 14.47 -1.31 -0.80
C SER A 220 15.66 -2.01 -1.46
N ALA A 221 15.44 -2.80 -2.51
CA ALA A 221 16.50 -3.52 -3.21
C ALA A 221 17.41 -2.58 -4.03
N TRP A 222 16.83 -1.60 -4.74
CA TRP A 222 17.57 -0.80 -5.74
C TRP A 222 17.90 0.62 -5.27
N GLY A 223 17.15 1.16 -4.30
CA GLY A 223 17.33 2.51 -3.77
C GLY A 223 18.35 2.63 -2.65
N TRP A 224 18.86 1.52 -2.12
CA TRP A 224 19.67 1.53 -0.89
C TRP A 224 21.08 2.08 -1.10
N ARG A 225 21.24 3.39 -0.92
CA ARG A 225 22.51 4.10 -1.09
C ARG A 225 22.65 5.17 -0.03
N ARG A 226 23.89 5.38 0.42
CA ARG A 226 24.20 6.37 1.45
C ARG A 226 23.73 7.76 1.02
N GLY A 227 23.03 8.46 1.93
CA GLY A 227 22.53 9.82 1.71
C GLY A 227 21.27 9.93 0.82
N GLU A 228 20.71 8.82 0.33
CA GLU A 228 19.41 8.83 -0.35
C GLU A 228 18.25 8.87 0.65
N SER A 229 18.17 9.97 1.42
CA SER A 229 17.19 10.15 2.50
C SER A 229 15.73 10.07 2.02
N TRP A 230 15.48 10.34 0.75
CA TRP A 230 14.15 10.19 0.16
C TRP A 230 13.67 8.73 0.18
N VAL A 231 14.56 7.74 0.10
CA VAL A 231 14.21 6.31 0.21
C VAL A 231 13.67 6.03 1.61
N PHE A 232 14.38 6.50 2.65
CA PHE A 232 13.96 6.40 4.03
C PHE A 232 12.58 7.05 4.24
N TRP A 233 12.40 8.31 3.82
CA TRP A 233 11.15 9.04 4.04
C TRP A 233 9.99 8.48 3.23
N THR A 234 10.24 7.96 2.03
CA THR A 234 9.22 7.31 1.21
C THR A 234 8.71 6.04 1.88
N LEU A 235 9.62 5.18 2.36
CA LEU A 235 9.27 3.94 3.04
C LEU A 235 8.62 4.19 4.40
N ALA A 236 9.11 5.18 5.16
CA ALA A 236 8.51 5.58 6.43
C ALA A 236 7.09 6.12 6.26
N ALA A 237 6.86 7.00 5.27
CA ALA A 237 5.54 7.53 4.98
C ALA A 237 4.58 6.43 4.51
N ALA A 238 5.05 5.51 3.64
CA ALA A 238 4.26 4.37 3.19
C ALA A 238 3.90 3.42 4.35
N ALA A 239 4.86 3.12 5.24
CA ALA A 239 4.64 2.29 6.41
C ALA A 239 3.62 2.91 7.37
N ALA A 240 3.75 4.21 7.65
CA ALA A 240 2.80 4.93 8.49
C ALA A 240 1.39 4.91 7.87
N ALA A 241 1.28 5.22 6.58
CA ALA A 241 0.01 5.24 5.87
C ALA A 241 -0.67 3.87 5.79
N GLY A 242 0.09 2.79 5.64
CA GLY A 242 -0.44 1.43 5.57
C GLY A 242 -0.80 0.86 6.95
N PHE A 243 0.12 0.91 7.92
CA PHE A 243 -0.05 0.22 9.18
C PHE A 243 -0.91 0.98 10.21
N LEU A 244 -0.81 2.32 10.28
CA LEU A 244 -1.54 3.07 11.31
C LEU A 244 -3.07 2.93 11.17
N PRO A 245 -3.69 3.14 9.99
CA PRO A 245 -5.13 2.98 9.85
C PRO A 245 -5.59 1.55 10.14
N ALA A 246 -4.80 0.55 9.74
CA ALA A 246 -5.09 -0.85 10.01
C ALA A 246 -5.14 -1.12 11.53
N VAL A 247 -4.11 -0.74 12.28
CA VAL A 247 -4.09 -0.96 13.74
C VAL A 247 -5.22 -0.17 14.43
N VAL A 248 -5.43 1.08 14.03
CA VAL A 248 -6.45 1.94 14.64
C VAL A 248 -7.84 1.37 14.44
N VAL A 249 -8.21 0.94 13.23
CA VAL A 249 -9.56 0.41 13.00
C VAL A 249 -9.79 -0.89 13.76
N HIS A 250 -8.83 -1.83 13.75
CA HIS A 250 -8.99 -3.11 14.43
C HIS A 250 -9.17 -2.92 15.94
N GLY A 251 -8.43 -1.97 16.52
CA GLY A 251 -8.63 -1.56 17.91
C GLY A 251 -10.01 -0.91 18.15
N ALA A 252 -10.45 -0.03 17.25
CA ALA A 252 -11.71 0.69 17.38
C ALA A 252 -12.95 -0.21 17.24
N ILE A 253 -12.88 -1.25 16.39
CA ILE A 253 -14.00 -2.19 16.18
C ILE A 253 -13.87 -3.48 17.00
N HIS A 254 -12.82 -3.60 17.83
CA HIS A 254 -12.51 -4.78 18.63
C HIS A 254 -12.26 -6.08 17.84
N TYR A 255 -11.97 -5.99 16.54
CA TYR A 255 -11.51 -7.14 15.76
C TYR A 255 -10.02 -7.37 16.02
N THR A 256 -9.71 -7.96 17.18
CA THR A 256 -8.35 -8.03 17.75
C THR A 256 -7.80 -9.44 17.85
N ASP A 257 -8.30 -10.36 17.02
CA ASP A 257 -7.79 -11.73 16.97
C ASP A 257 -6.28 -11.75 16.68
N PHE A 258 -5.55 -12.55 17.46
CA PHE A 258 -4.09 -12.56 17.41
C PHE A 258 -3.56 -13.08 16.07
N VAL A 259 -4.17 -14.14 15.52
CA VAL A 259 -3.74 -14.72 14.24
C VAL A 259 -4.03 -13.74 13.11
N HIS A 260 -5.18 -13.08 13.17
CA HIS A 260 -5.57 -12.04 12.21
C HIS A 260 -4.59 -10.85 12.20
N LEU A 261 -4.20 -10.34 13.38
CA LEU A 261 -3.32 -9.19 13.51
C LEU A 261 -1.82 -9.52 13.47
N ALA A 262 -1.41 -10.79 13.61
CA ALA A 262 -0.01 -11.19 13.62
C ALA A 262 0.79 -10.69 12.41
N PRO A 263 0.29 -10.75 11.15
CA PRO A 263 1.00 -10.21 9.99
C PRO A 263 1.24 -8.69 10.09
N VAL A 264 0.27 -7.95 10.64
CA VAL A 264 0.37 -6.49 10.83
C VAL A 264 1.43 -6.16 11.88
N HIS A 265 1.38 -6.83 13.04
CA HIS A 265 2.38 -6.64 14.11
C HIS A 265 3.78 -7.01 13.66
N PHE A 266 3.94 -8.13 12.95
CA PHE A 266 5.21 -8.54 12.38
C PHE A 266 5.73 -7.49 11.40
N GLY A 267 4.89 -7.03 10.46
CA GLY A 267 5.24 -6.00 9.49
C GLY A 267 5.66 -4.67 10.12
N ILE A 268 4.99 -4.23 11.19
CA ILE A 268 5.37 -3.03 11.95
C ILE A 268 6.73 -3.23 12.60
N ALA A 269 6.93 -4.36 13.30
CA ALA A 269 8.18 -4.63 14.01
C ALA A 269 9.38 -4.70 13.06
N THR A 270 9.25 -5.43 11.94
CA THR A 270 10.31 -5.55 10.93
C THR A 270 10.57 -4.23 10.22
N THR A 271 9.52 -3.48 9.86
CA THR A 271 9.66 -2.20 9.16
C THR A 271 10.31 -1.14 10.03
N THR A 272 9.82 -0.96 11.27
CA THR A 272 10.38 0.02 12.21
C THR A 272 11.83 -0.32 12.52
N THR A 273 12.14 -1.58 12.81
CA THR A 273 13.53 -2.01 13.04
C THR A 273 14.40 -1.76 11.81
N GLY A 274 13.91 -2.12 10.61
CA GLY A 274 14.63 -1.93 9.36
C GLY A 274 14.95 -0.47 9.08
N LEU A 275 13.97 0.42 9.25
CA LEU A 275 14.14 1.87 9.09
C LEU A 275 15.09 2.45 10.14
N LEU A 276 14.98 2.06 11.41
CA LEU A 276 15.87 2.54 12.47
C LEU A 276 17.33 2.17 12.22
N LEU A 277 17.59 0.94 11.76
CA LEU A 277 18.94 0.49 11.39
C LEU A 277 19.49 1.21 10.16
N ALA A 278 18.61 1.54 9.20
CA ALA A 278 18.97 2.19 7.95
C ALA A 278 19.18 3.70 8.07
N ARG A 279 18.53 4.36 9.04
CA ARG A 279 18.47 5.82 9.16
C ARG A 279 19.84 6.49 9.12
N PRO A 280 20.87 6.08 9.90
CA PRO A 280 22.16 6.77 9.88
C PRO A 280 22.84 6.72 8.51
N TYR A 281 22.63 5.66 7.75
CA TYR A 281 23.24 5.46 6.43
C TYR A 281 22.45 6.18 5.32
N LEU A 282 21.13 5.99 5.25
CA LEU A 282 20.29 6.61 4.22
C LEU A 282 20.17 8.13 4.40
N CYS A 283 20.20 8.62 5.64
CA CYS A 283 20.10 10.06 5.94
C CYS A 283 21.45 10.72 6.24
N ALA A 284 22.57 10.07 5.91
CA ALA A 284 23.88 10.70 6.03
C ALA A 284 23.99 11.90 5.09
N GLU A 285 24.55 13.01 5.59
CA GLU A 285 24.90 14.14 4.72
C GLU A 285 26.03 13.74 3.78
N GLY A 286 25.90 14.10 2.49
CA GLY A 286 26.99 13.91 1.54
C GLY A 286 28.21 14.72 1.95
N PRO A 287 29.45 14.32 1.57
CA PRO A 287 30.62 15.14 1.84
C PRO A 287 30.39 16.54 1.26
N ALA A 288 30.57 17.57 2.08
CA ALA A 288 30.57 18.95 1.63
C ALA A 288 31.47 19.03 0.40
N GLY A 289 30.93 19.51 -0.72
CA GLY A 289 31.73 19.71 -1.93
C GLY A 289 32.96 20.55 -1.59
N PRO A 290 34.10 20.36 -2.26
CA PRO A 290 35.27 21.20 -2.03
C PRO A 290 34.85 22.68 -2.16
N PRO A 291 35.35 23.57 -1.29
CA PRO A 291 35.01 24.99 -1.35
C PRO A 291 35.25 25.50 -2.77
N ALA A 292 34.31 26.30 -3.29
CA ALA A 292 34.41 26.89 -4.61
C ALA A 292 35.80 27.52 -4.77
N ARG A 293 36.55 27.11 -5.80
CA ARG A 293 37.85 27.73 -6.11
C ARG A 293 37.62 29.23 -6.25
N PRO A 294 38.40 30.09 -5.55
CA PRO A 294 38.29 31.53 -5.72
C PRO A 294 38.49 31.87 -7.19
N ALA A 295 37.59 32.66 -7.75
CA ALA A 295 37.69 33.12 -9.12
C ALA A 295 39.02 33.85 -9.28
N HIS A 296 39.89 33.36 -10.17
CA HIS A 296 41.10 34.08 -10.54
C HIS A 296 40.66 35.38 -11.24
N PRO A 297 41.10 36.56 -10.77
CA PRO A 297 40.86 37.79 -11.51
C PRO A 297 41.60 37.68 -12.85
N ALA A 298 40.86 37.88 -13.94
CA ALA A 298 41.43 38.00 -15.27
C ALA A 298 42.45 39.15 -15.27
N ARG A 299 43.65 38.87 -15.77
CA ARG A 299 44.66 39.88 -16.12
C ARG A 299 44.40 40.37 -17.55
#